data_AF-A0A7S0XFP5-F1
#
_entry.id   AF-A0A7S0XFP5-F1
#
_cell.length_a   1.000
_cell.length_b   1.000
_cell.length_c   1.000
_cell.angle_alpha   90.00
_cell.angle_beta   90.00
_cell.angle_gamma   90.00
#
_symmetry.space_group_name_H-M   'P 1'
#
loop_
_entity.id
_entity.type
_entity.pdbx_description
1 polymer ?
#
loop_
_entity_poly.entity_id
_entity_poly.type
_entity_poly.pdbx_seq_one_letter_code
_entity_poly.pdbx_strand_id
1 'polypeptide(L)'
;PSHSSLSVALRPIMRGGDDVSQLLQALEVISDSAGAAASDGAAVVTGGLGGLGQLVASWDVRNNGAKHLTLLGRSGRVREVDQPLIVSSGACVVMTRSDVSSAEEATSTAMVSCAPIRMLLHAGGVLQDATLPNQTAGHVNTAMASKCAGMTRLDAETHTRDMRSSVMFSSVASLLGSGGQANYCAANGWLDAFARVA
;
A
#
# COMPACT_ATOMS: atom_id res chain seq x y z
N PRO A 1 21.57 5.18 16.78
CA PRO A 1 20.19 5.67 17.00
C PRO A 1 19.20 4.79 16.21
N SER A 2 18.41 3.97 16.90
CA SER A 2 17.33 3.21 16.25
C SER A 2 16.29 4.21 15.75
N HIS A 3 16.29 4.50 14.45
CA HIS A 3 15.19 5.26 13.84
C HIS A 3 13.96 4.35 13.92
N SER A 4 13.04 4.65 14.83
CA SER A 4 11.74 3.97 14.89
C SER A 4 10.97 4.31 13.63
N SER A 5 10.63 3.30 12.83
CA SER A 5 9.77 3.46 11.66
C SER A 5 8.34 3.82 12.08
N LEU A 6 7.69 4.72 11.34
CA LEU A 6 6.30 5.10 11.56
C LEU A 6 5.35 4.19 10.76
N SER A 7 4.53 3.40 11.45
CA SER A 7 3.51 2.53 10.83
C SER A 7 2.11 3.12 11.02
N VAL A 8 1.33 3.29 9.94
CA VAL A 8 -0.03 3.88 10.00
C VAL A 8 -1.00 3.12 9.10
N ALA A 9 -2.21 2.84 9.60
CA ALA A 9 -3.33 2.36 8.79
C ALA A 9 -4.28 3.51 8.45
N LEU A 10 -4.43 3.82 7.15
CA LEU A 10 -5.39 4.79 6.64
C LEU A 10 -6.69 4.11 6.21
N ARG A 11 -7.83 4.72 6.50
CA ARG A 11 -9.17 4.19 6.18
C ARG A 11 -9.91 5.10 5.20
N PRO A 12 -9.44 5.22 3.95
CA PRO A 12 -10.09 6.11 3.00
C PRO A 12 -11.53 5.66 2.72
N ILE A 13 -12.40 6.63 2.54
CA ILE A 13 -13.74 6.44 1.99
C ILE A 13 -13.66 6.97 0.56
N MET A 14 -13.70 6.13 -0.47
CA MET A 14 -13.57 6.63 -1.85
C MET A 14 -14.94 6.71 -2.52
N ARG A 15 -15.59 7.88 -2.44
CA ARG A 15 -16.91 8.18 -3.04
C ARG A 15 -16.88 9.37 -4.01
N GLY A 16 -15.87 10.24 -3.96
CA GLY A 16 -15.75 11.41 -4.84
C GLY A 16 -14.38 12.13 -4.76
N GLY A 17 -14.31 13.34 -5.31
CA GLY A 17 -13.07 14.14 -5.37
C GLY A 17 -12.58 14.65 -4.02
N ASP A 18 -13.49 15.07 -3.13
CA ASP A 18 -13.13 15.57 -1.79
C ASP A 18 -12.42 14.49 -0.94
N ASP A 19 -12.80 13.22 -1.14
CA ASP A 19 -12.18 12.09 -0.46
C ASP A 19 -10.72 11.87 -0.87
N VAL A 20 -10.40 12.12 -2.15
CA VAL A 20 -9.04 12.06 -2.67
C VAL A 20 -8.19 13.13 -1.99
N SER A 21 -8.70 14.37 -1.91
CA SER A 21 -7.99 15.48 -1.25
C SER A 21 -7.71 15.18 0.23
N GLN A 22 -8.68 14.63 0.97
CA GLN A 22 -8.49 14.25 2.37
C GLN A 22 -7.44 13.14 2.53
N LEU A 23 -7.44 12.14 1.64
CA LEU A 23 -6.43 11.10 1.65
C LEU A 23 -5.02 11.66 1.44
N LEU A 24 -4.85 12.53 0.44
CA LEU A 24 -3.55 13.14 0.15
C LEU A 24 -3.08 14.05 1.30
N GLN A 25 -4.00 14.78 1.94
CA GLN A 25 -3.66 15.58 3.12
C GLN A 25 -3.21 14.69 4.30
N ALA A 26 -3.87 13.56 4.52
CA ALA A 26 -3.44 12.62 5.57
C ALA A 26 -2.05 12.04 5.26
N LEU A 27 -1.77 11.72 4.00
CA LEU A 27 -0.45 11.25 3.56
C LEU A 27 0.64 12.31 3.76
N GLU A 28 0.35 13.59 3.50
CA GLU A 28 1.26 14.70 3.76
C GLU A 28 1.67 14.75 5.24
N VAL A 29 0.70 14.73 6.15
CA VAL A 29 0.94 14.76 7.61
C VAL A 29 1.79 13.57 8.06
N ILE A 30 1.57 12.38 7.50
CA ILE A 30 2.35 11.18 7.80
C ILE A 30 3.79 11.32 7.27
N SER A 31 3.95 11.81 6.04
CA SER A 31 5.25 12.02 5.40
C SER A 31 6.12 12.98 6.20
N ASP A 32 5.54 14.10 6.62
CA ASP A 32 6.19 15.11 7.45
C ASP A 32 6.61 14.53 8.80
N SER A 33 5.71 13.79 9.45
CA SER A 33 5.97 13.15 10.75
C SER A 33 7.07 12.09 10.68
N ALA A 34 7.19 11.39 9.55
CA ALA A 34 8.22 10.37 9.32
C ALA A 34 9.57 10.96 8.84
N GLY A 35 9.65 12.26 8.55
CA GLY A 35 10.80 12.88 7.90
C GLY A 35 11.07 12.28 6.50
N ALA A 36 10.05 11.76 5.83
CA ALA A 36 10.18 11.01 4.59
C ALA A 36 10.48 11.91 3.38
N ALA A 37 10.00 13.17 3.40
CA ALA A 37 10.19 14.17 2.35
C ALA A 37 11.65 14.57 2.09
N ALA A 38 12.57 14.28 3.02
CA ALA A 38 13.97 14.73 2.97
C ALA A 38 14.97 13.66 2.51
N SER A 39 14.56 12.48 2.03
CA SER A 39 15.48 11.35 1.82
C SER A 39 15.51 10.78 0.39
N ASP A 40 16.73 10.50 -0.09
CA ASP A 40 17.06 9.89 -1.40
C ASP A 40 16.65 8.40 -1.54
N GLY A 41 15.59 7.97 -0.84
CA GLY A 41 15.12 6.58 -0.85
C GLY A 41 13.97 6.30 -1.82
N ALA A 42 13.77 5.02 -2.12
CA ALA A 42 12.66 4.54 -2.95
C ALA A 42 11.35 4.42 -2.17
N ALA A 43 10.24 4.67 -2.86
CA ALA A 43 8.91 4.29 -2.39
C ALA A 43 8.43 3.03 -3.10
N VAL A 44 7.98 2.05 -2.32
CA VAL A 44 7.43 0.78 -2.80
C VAL A 44 5.92 0.80 -2.61
N VAL A 45 5.15 0.57 -3.67
CA VAL A 45 3.69 0.64 -3.66
C VAL A 45 3.08 -0.70 -4.05
N THR A 46 2.49 -1.41 -3.09
CA THR A 46 1.69 -2.62 -3.39
C THR A 46 0.31 -2.21 -3.87
N GLY A 47 -0.25 -2.95 -4.83
CA GLY A 47 -1.42 -2.47 -5.55
C GLY A 47 -1.11 -1.20 -6.37
N GLY A 48 0.17 -0.90 -6.59
CA GLY A 48 0.69 0.30 -7.28
C GLY A 48 0.19 0.44 -8.72
N LEU A 49 -0.21 -0.66 -9.35
CA LEU A 49 -0.78 -0.66 -10.70
C LEU A 49 -2.31 -0.39 -10.71
N GLY A 50 -2.94 -0.39 -9.53
CA GLY A 50 -4.36 -0.07 -9.35
C GLY A 50 -4.62 1.42 -9.18
N GLY A 51 -5.89 1.82 -9.08
CA GLY A 51 -6.27 3.24 -9.06
C GLY A 51 -5.73 3.99 -7.84
N LEU A 52 -5.91 3.43 -6.64
CA LEU A 52 -5.37 4.01 -5.40
C LEU A 52 -3.84 4.04 -5.42
N GLY A 53 -3.20 2.96 -5.89
CA GLY A 53 -1.75 2.87 -6.01
C GLY A 53 -1.15 3.94 -6.94
N GLN A 54 -1.77 4.18 -8.08
CA GLN A 54 -1.36 5.22 -9.02
C GLN A 54 -1.54 6.63 -8.44
N LEU A 55 -2.66 6.87 -7.76
CA LEU A 55 -2.93 8.14 -7.08
C LEU A 55 -1.85 8.47 -6.04
N VAL A 56 -1.50 7.51 -5.18
CA VAL A 56 -0.54 7.75 -4.10
C VAL A 56 0.90 7.78 -4.61
N ALA A 57 1.26 7.01 -5.64
CA ALA A 57 2.55 7.14 -6.31
C ALA A 57 2.72 8.53 -6.94
N SER A 58 1.65 9.06 -7.53
CA SER A 58 1.65 10.40 -8.14
C SER A 58 1.76 11.51 -7.10
N TRP A 59 1.09 11.36 -5.96
CA TRP A 59 1.28 12.26 -4.81
C TRP A 59 2.72 12.24 -4.33
N ASP A 60 3.31 11.05 -4.14
CA ASP A 60 4.67 10.93 -3.61
C ASP A 60 5.72 11.56 -4.54
N VAL A 61 5.51 11.46 -5.85
CA VAL A 61 6.30 12.19 -6.86
C VAL A 61 6.16 13.71 -6.74
N ARG A 62 4.91 14.21 -6.67
CA ARG A 62 4.63 15.66 -6.66
C ARG A 62 5.07 16.34 -5.37
N ASN A 63 4.81 15.70 -4.24
CA ASN A 63 4.91 16.29 -2.91
C ASN A 63 6.23 15.96 -2.22
N ASN A 64 6.71 14.71 -2.35
CA ASN A 64 7.95 14.28 -1.71
C ASN A 64 9.14 14.20 -2.69
N GLY A 65 8.93 14.52 -3.98
CA GLY A 65 10.00 14.50 -4.98
C GLY A 65 10.59 13.10 -5.23
N ALA A 66 9.77 12.06 -5.15
CA ALA A 66 10.22 10.67 -5.27
C ALA A 66 11.04 10.43 -6.54
N LYS A 67 12.32 10.05 -6.39
CA LYS A 67 13.22 9.74 -7.52
C LYS A 67 13.16 8.28 -7.94
N HIS A 68 12.75 7.40 -7.04
CA HIS A 68 12.68 5.96 -7.27
C HIS A 68 11.33 5.43 -6.79
N LEU A 69 10.59 4.82 -7.70
CA LEU A 69 9.31 4.19 -7.43
C LEU A 69 9.30 2.73 -7.88
N THR A 70 8.81 1.84 -7.03
CA THR A 70 8.52 0.45 -7.39
C THR A 70 7.04 0.19 -7.21
N LEU A 71 6.32 0.03 -8.32
CA LEU A 71 4.87 -0.19 -8.35
C LEU A 71 4.57 -1.66 -8.64
N LEU A 72 3.83 -2.28 -7.73
CA LEU A 72 3.63 -3.73 -7.71
C LEU A 72 2.16 -4.06 -7.87
N GLY A 73 1.85 -5.05 -8.70
CA GLY A 73 0.48 -5.55 -8.81
C GLY A 73 0.36 -6.84 -9.57
N ARG A 74 -0.44 -7.78 -9.06
CA ARG A 74 -0.58 -9.14 -9.60
C ARG A 74 -1.05 -9.21 -11.04
N SER A 75 -1.90 -8.28 -11.46
CA SER A 75 -2.42 -8.25 -12.83
C SER A 75 -1.36 -7.85 -13.85
N GLY A 76 -0.29 -7.17 -13.44
CA GLY A 76 0.66 -6.50 -14.34
C GLY A 76 0.05 -5.37 -15.19
N ARG A 77 -1.26 -5.10 -15.06
CA ARG A 77 -1.99 -4.11 -15.85
C ARG A 77 -2.09 -2.81 -15.07
N VAL A 78 -1.64 -1.73 -15.67
CA VAL A 78 -1.71 -0.37 -15.11
C VAL A 78 -3.10 0.21 -15.36
N ARG A 79 -3.72 0.79 -14.33
CA ARG A 79 -4.88 1.68 -14.50
C ARG A 79 -4.37 3.10 -14.76
N GLU A 80 -4.79 3.71 -15.85
CA GLU A 80 -4.38 5.07 -16.21
C GLU A 80 -5.19 6.11 -15.41
N VAL A 81 -4.84 6.29 -14.13
CA VAL A 81 -5.39 7.39 -13.32
C VAL A 81 -4.52 8.62 -13.48
N ASP A 82 -3.24 8.53 -13.08
CA ASP A 82 -2.25 9.62 -13.15
C ASP A 82 -0.94 9.14 -13.83
N GLN A 83 -0.97 8.03 -14.56
CA GLN A 83 0.23 7.42 -15.17
C GLN A 83 1.08 8.42 -15.99
N PRO A 84 0.51 9.32 -16.83
CA PRO A 84 1.30 10.28 -17.57
C PRO A 84 2.15 11.21 -16.68
N LEU A 85 1.65 11.54 -15.49
CA LEU A 85 2.37 12.36 -14.53
C LEU A 85 3.56 11.61 -13.93
N ILE A 86 3.36 10.34 -13.55
CA ILE A 86 4.44 9.50 -13.03
C ILE A 86 5.55 9.35 -14.09
N VAL A 87 5.18 9.10 -15.34
CA VAL A 87 6.13 8.91 -16.44
C VAL A 87 6.89 10.20 -16.79
N SER A 88 6.23 11.36 -16.71
CA SER A 88 6.85 12.66 -17.04
C SER A 88 7.64 13.29 -15.89
N SER A 89 7.62 12.68 -14.70
CA SER A 89 8.25 13.23 -13.49
C SER A 89 9.77 13.19 -13.45
N GLY A 90 10.40 12.42 -14.35
CA GLY A 90 11.83 12.12 -14.29
C GLY A 90 12.22 11.11 -13.20
N ALA A 91 11.26 10.59 -12.43
CA ALA A 91 11.50 9.48 -11.51
C ALA A 91 11.85 8.19 -12.27
N CYS A 92 12.75 7.40 -11.69
CA CYS A 92 12.99 6.03 -12.10
C CYS A 92 11.84 5.15 -11.56
N VAL A 93 10.94 4.75 -12.46
CA VAL A 93 9.72 4.01 -12.11
C VAL A 93 9.82 2.58 -12.62
N VAL A 94 9.83 1.62 -11.70
CA VAL A 94 9.78 0.19 -12.00
C VAL A 94 8.35 -0.29 -11.76
N MET A 95 7.69 -0.77 -12.80
CA MET A 95 6.36 -1.39 -12.70
C MET A 95 6.51 -2.90 -12.89
N THR A 96 6.10 -3.67 -11.89
CA THR A 96 6.33 -5.13 -11.87
C THR A 96 5.07 -5.89 -11.52
N ARG A 97 4.80 -6.95 -12.30
CA ARG A 97 3.81 -7.96 -11.90
C ARG A 97 4.35 -8.74 -10.70
N SER A 98 3.68 -8.62 -9.57
CA SER A 98 4.07 -9.28 -8.32
C SER A 98 2.86 -9.57 -7.43
N ASP A 99 2.81 -10.79 -6.90
CA ASP A 99 1.96 -11.20 -5.78
C ASP A 99 2.75 -11.15 -4.47
N VAL A 100 2.64 -10.04 -3.76
CA VAL A 100 3.31 -9.84 -2.47
C VAL A 100 2.86 -10.83 -1.38
N SER A 101 1.77 -11.56 -1.58
CA SER A 101 1.34 -12.63 -0.65
C SER A 101 2.11 -13.95 -0.86
N SER A 102 2.76 -14.12 -2.02
CA SER A 102 3.70 -15.21 -2.28
C SER A 102 5.04 -14.93 -1.60
N ALA A 103 5.60 -15.93 -0.92
CA ALA A 103 6.89 -15.81 -0.25
C ALA A 103 8.01 -15.46 -1.25
N GLU A 104 8.07 -16.20 -2.35
CA GLU A 104 9.09 -16.06 -3.40
C GLU A 104 8.99 -14.71 -4.11
N GLU A 105 7.78 -14.28 -4.45
CA GLU A 105 7.58 -13.00 -5.12
C GLU A 105 7.83 -11.81 -4.16
N ALA A 106 7.53 -11.93 -2.86
CA ALA A 106 7.78 -10.87 -1.88
C ALA A 106 9.28 -10.59 -1.69
N THR A 107 10.10 -11.63 -1.51
CA THR A 107 11.56 -11.48 -1.35
C THR A 107 12.19 -10.88 -2.61
N SER A 108 11.82 -11.40 -3.79
CA SER A 108 12.35 -10.85 -5.06
C SER A 108 11.93 -9.39 -5.25
N THR A 109 10.69 -9.04 -4.90
CA THR A 109 10.17 -7.68 -4.98
C THR A 109 10.88 -6.69 -4.05
N ALA A 110 11.16 -7.07 -2.80
CA ALA A 110 11.95 -6.23 -1.90
C ALA A 110 13.34 -5.95 -2.49
N MET A 111 13.92 -6.88 -3.24
CA MET A 111 15.21 -6.71 -3.93
C MET A 111 15.16 -5.87 -5.21
N VAL A 112 13.97 -5.59 -5.77
CA VAL A 112 13.83 -4.79 -7.01
C VAL A 112 14.12 -3.30 -6.78
N SER A 113 14.09 -2.82 -5.53
CA SER A 113 14.38 -1.42 -5.26
C SER A 113 15.86 -1.09 -5.50
N CYS A 114 16.13 -0.22 -6.49
CA CYS A 114 17.49 0.25 -6.80
C CYS A 114 18.07 1.20 -5.74
N ALA A 115 17.29 1.57 -4.72
CA ALA A 115 17.68 2.44 -3.62
C ALA A 115 17.15 1.91 -2.28
N PRO A 116 17.68 2.34 -1.11
CA PRO A 116 17.10 2.05 0.18
C PRO A 116 15.61 2.43 0.23
N ILE A 117 14.77 1.58 0.81
CA ILE A 117 13.32 1.79 0.83
C ILE A 117 13.01 2.80 1.92
N ARG A 118 12.57 4.01 1.58
CA ARG A 118 12.15 5.01 2.57
C ARG A 118 10.71 4.81 3.03
N MET A 119 9.85 4.35 2.11
CA MET A 119 8.41 4.33 2.32
C MET A 119 7.80 3.10 1.66
N LEU A 120 6.96 2.40 2.42
CA LEU A 120 6.12 1.32 1.93
C LEU A 120 4.65 1.75 1.94
N LEU A 121 4.00 1.76 0.78
CA LEU A 121 2.58 2.08 0.62
C LEU A 121 1.83 0.80 0.25
N HIS A 122 1.10 0.22 1.20
CA HIS A 122 0.39 -1.04 1.01
C HIS A 122 -1.07 -0.82 0.59
N ALA A 123 -1.30 -0.64 -0.72
CA ALA A 123 -2.62 -0.36 -1.32
C ALA A 123 -3.26 -1.59 -2.00
N GLY A 124 -2.69 -2.78 -1.79
CA GLY A 124 -3.26 -4.04 -2.27
C GLY A 124 -4.63 -4.37 -1.63
N GLY A 125 -5.56 -4.87 -2.46
CA GLY A 125 -6.85 -5.36 -1.99
C GLY A 125 -7.64 -6.08 -3.07
N VAL A 126 -8.42 -7.09 -2.67
CA VAL A 126 -9.39 -7.78 -3.52
C VAL A 126 -10.71 -7.84 -2.80
N LEU A 127 -11.78 -7.60 -3.54
CA LEU A 127 -13.15 -7.82 -3.08
C LEU A 127 -13.59 -9.22 -3.48
N GLN A 128 -14.15 -9.95 -2.52
CA GLN A 128 -14.76 -11.27 -2.70
C GLN A 128 -16.04 -11.26 -1.87
N ASP A 129 -16.95 -10.37 -2.26
CA ASP A 129 -18.14 -10.08 -1.49
C ASP A 129 -19.11 -11.27 -1.56
N ALA A 130 -19.55 -11.72 -0.40
CA ALA A 130 -20.55 -12.76 -0.25
C ALA A 130 -21.27 -12.59 1.08
N THR A 131 -22.58 -12.86 1.10
CA THR A 131 -23.33 -12.98 2.36
C THR A 131 -22.68 -14.05 3.24
N LEU A 132 -22.81 -13.93 4.57
CA LEU A 132 -22.19 -14.88 5.49
C LEU A 132 -22.49 -16.37 5.15
N PRO A 133 -23.73 -16.77 4.78
CA PRO A 133 -24.02 -18.15 4.39
C PRO A 133 -23.32 -18.61 3.10
N ASN A 134 -23.01 -17.67 2.19
CA ASN A 134 -22.37 -17.95 0.91
C ASN A 134 -20.85 -17.71 0.94
N GLN A 135 -20.32 -17.37 2.12
CA GLN A 135 -18.91 -17.08 2.28
C GLN A 135 -18.11 -18.38 2.26
N THR A 136 -17.02 -18.41 1.50
CA THR A 136 -16.16 -19.60 1.38
C THR A 136 -14.79 -19.35 1.97
N ALA A 137 -14.09 -20.42 2.36
CA ALA A 137 -12.70 -20.31 2.78
C ALA A 137 -11.82 -19.68 1.69
N GLY A 138 -12.09 -19.95 0.41
CA GLY A 138 -11.37 -19.35 -0.72
C GLY A 138 -11.53 -17.83 -0.79
N HIS A 139 -12.75 -17.32 -0.59
CA HIS A 139 -13.00 -15.88 -0.55
C HIS A 139 -12.30 -15.20 0.65
N VAL A 140 -12.33 -15.84 1.83
CA VAL A 140 -11.63 -15.32 3.02
C VAL A 140 -10.13 -15.30 2.79
N ASN A 141 -9.56 -16.42 2.33
CA ASN A 141 -8.14 -16.54 2.03
C ASN A 141 -7.69 -15.50 1.00
N THR A 142 -8.49 -15.26 -0.04
CA THR A 142 -8.17 -14.27 -1.07
C THR A 142 -8.11 -12.84 -0.49
N ALA A 143 -9.09 -12.45 0.33
CA ALA A 143 -9.12 -11.14 0.96
C ALA A 143 -7.93 -10.96 1.93
N MET A 144 -7.73 -11.94 2.82
CA MET A 144 -6.66 -11.95 3.82
C MET A 144 -5.27 -11.98 3.18
N ALA A 145 -5.07 -12.75 2.12
CA ALA A 145 -3.78 -12.84 1.43
C ALA A 145 -3.33 -11.47 0.90
N SER A 146 -4.25 -10.74 0.27
CA SER A 146 -3.93 -9.45 -0.37
C SER A 146 -3.51 -8.35 0.59
N LYS A 147 -3.93 -8.44 1.87
CA LYS A 147 -3.67 -7.44 2.91
C LYS A 147 -2.72 -7.95 3.97
N CYS A 148 -3.10 -9.04 4.64
CA CYS A 148 -2.39 -9.54 5.80
C CYS A 148 -1.09 -10.24 5.40
N ALA A 149 -1.18 -11.30 4.60
CA ALA A 149 0.00 -12.07 4.21
C ALA A 149 0.99 -11.19 3.41
N GLY A 150 0.48 -10.36 2.50
CA GLY A 150 1.30 -9.40 1.77
C GLY A 150 2.05 -8.42 2.67
N MET A 151 1.36 -7.80 3.63
CA MET A 151 1.99 -6.85 4.56
C MET A 151 3.00 -7.55 5.47
N THR A 152 2.65 -8.67 6.11
CA THR A 152 3.55 -9.41 7.00
C THR A 152 4.86 -9.80 6.29
N ARG A 153 4.78 -10.23 5.03
CA ARG A 153 5.96 -10.61 4.26
C ARG A 153 6.84 -9.42 3.93
N LEU A 154 6.23 -8.33 3.45
CA LEU A 154 6.99 -7.13 3.09
C LEU A 154 7.62 -6.48 4.33
N ASP A 155 6.90 -6.46 5.44
CA ASP A 155 7.40 -5.96 6.71
C ASP A 155 8.69 -6.70 7.13
N ALA A 156 8.65 -8.04 7.13
CA ALA A 156 9.82 -8.88 7.42
C ALA A 156 11.01 -8.61 6.49
N GLU A 157 10.77 -8.36 5.20
CA GLU A 157 11.82 -8.12 4.19
C GLU A 157 12.37 -6.68 4.22
N THR A 158 11.62 -5.74 4.80
CA THR A 158 11.96 -4.30 4.83
C THR A 158 12.46 -3.82 6.19
N HIS A 159 12.24 -4.59 7.26
CA HIS A 159 12.66 -4.27 8.63
C HIS A 159 14.16 -3.93 8.79
N THR A 160 15.03 -4.40 7.89
CA THR A 160 16.49 -4.18 7.96
C THR A 160 16.99 -3.09 7.02
N ARG A 161 16.10 -2.38 6.31
CA ARG A 161 16.46 -1.53 5.15
C ARG A 161 16.31 -0.01 5.39
N ASP A 162 16.38 0.41 6.65
CA ASP A 162 16.31 1.84 7.05
C ASP A 162 14.98 2.51 6.64
N MET A 163 13.90 1.71 6.59
CA MET A 163 12.56 2.17 6.23
C MET A 163 12.03 3.15 7.27
N ARG A 164 11.59 4.33 6.82
CA ARG A 164 11.10 5.40 7.71
C ARG A 164 9.61 5.31 7.98
N SER A 165 8.83 4.87 7.01
CA SER A 165 7.39 4.77 7.18
C SER A 165 6.74 3.63 6.40
N SER A 166 5.73 3.01 6.99
CA SER A 166 4.80 2.11 6.31
C SER A 166 3.37 2.67 6.42
N VAL A 167 2.68 2.80 5.29
CA VAL A 167 1.29 3.24 5.23
C VAL A 167 0.44 2.13 4.64
N MET A 168 -0.53 1.67 5.41
CA MET A 168 -1.41 0.56 5.07
C MET A 168 -2.79 1.11 4.73
N PHE A 169 -3.28 0.84 3.52
CA PHE A 169 -4.62 1.28 3.14
C PHE A 169 -5.64 0.23 3.61
N SER A 170 -6.18 0.49 4.78
CA SER A 170 -7.33 -0.17 5.37
C SER A 170 -8.64 0.36 4.74
N SER A 171 -9.77 0.21 5.43
CA SER A 171 -11.08 0.67 4.99
C SER A 171 -11.98 1.02 6.17
N VAL A 172 -12.86 2.01 6.00
CA VAL A 172 -13.92 2.31 6.98
C VAL A 172 -14.80 1.09 7.28
N ALA A 173 -14.88 0.14 6.33
CA ALA A 173 -15.62 -1.11 6.50
C ALA A 173 -15.12 -1.95 7.68
N SER A 174 -13.85 -1.84 8.09
CA SER A 174 -13.35 -2.53 9.29
C SER A 174 -14.02 -2.05 10.58
N LEU A 175 -14.53 -0.82 10.60
CA LEU A 175 -15.16 -0.21 11.78
C LEU A 175 -16.68 -0.32 11.74
N LEU A 176 -17.28 0.02 10.60
CA LEU A 176 -18.73 0.12 10.46
C LEU A 176 -19.37 -1.16 9.94
N GLY A 177 -18.56 -2.08 9.42
CA GLY A 177 -19.04 -3.20 8.64
C GLY A 177 -19.52 -2.77 7.25
N SER A 178 -19.74 -3.75 6.38
CA SER A 178 -20.38 -3.57 5.08
C SER A 178 -21.04 -4.88 4.67
N GLY A 179 -22.25 -4.78 4.11
CA GLY A 179 -23.07 -5.94 3.74
C GLY A 179 -22.34 -6.82 2.72
N GLY A 180 -22.19 -8.11 3.05
CA GLY A 180 -21.47 -9.07 2.19
C GLY A 180 -19.94 -8.99 2.27
N GLN A 181 -19.38 -8.12 3.11
CA GLN A 181 -17.93 -7.86 3.14
C GLN A 181 -17.24 -8.36 4.41
N ALA A 182 -17.76 -9.42 5.06
CA ALA A 182 -17.21 -9.90 6.33
C ALA A 182 -15.71 -10.24 6.25
N ASN A 183 -15.27 -10.90 5.17
CA ASN A 183 -13.87 -11.19 4.87
C ASN A 183 -13.02 -9.92 4.67
N TYR A 184 -13.53 -8.95 3.94
CA TYR A 184 -12.85 -7.69 3.70
C TYR A 184 -12.75 -6.84 4.97
N CYS A 185 -13.82 -6.77 5.78
CA CYS A 185 -13.80 -6.09 7.07
C CYS A 185 -12.76 -6.72 8.01
N ALA A 186 -12.70 -8.06 8.06
CA ALA A 186 -11.70 -8.78 8.85
C ALA A 186 -10.26 -8.48 8.38
N ALA A 187 -10.00 -8.51 7.06
CA ALA A 187 -8.67 -8.23 6.52
C ALA A 187 -8.20 -6.79 6.78
N ASN A 188 -9.11 -5.81 6.71
CA ASN A 188 -8.79 -4.41 7.02
C ASN A 188 -8.66 -4.18 8.54
N GLY A 189 -9.50 -4.83 9.36
CA GLY A 189 -9.36 -4.79 10.81
C GLY A 189 -8.03 -5.38 11.29
N TRP A 190 -7.53 -6.41 10.61
CA TRP A 190 -6.18 -6.92 10.85
C TRP A 190 -5.11 -5.88 10.54
N LEU A 191 -5.19 -5.15 9.41
CA LEU A 191 -4.25 -4.07 9.09
C LEU A 191 -4.27 -2.96 10.16
N ASP A 192 -5.45 -2.59 10.64
CA ASP A 192 -5.61 -1.60 11.70
C ASP A 192 -4.92 -2.01 13.01
N ALA A 193 -4.94 -3.31 13.33
CA ALA A 193 -4.26 -3.87 14.49
C ALA A 193 -2.75 -3.99 14.25
N PHE A 194 -2.35 -4.46 13.07
CA PHE A 194 -0.95 -4.64 12.69
C PHE A 194 -0.18 -3.31 12.72
N ALA A 195 -0.74 -2.23 12.19
CA ALA A 195 -0.11 -0.91 12.21
C ALA A 195 0.21 -0.37 13.61
N ARG A 196 -0.42 -0.90 14.67
CA ARG A 196 -0.15 -0.49 16.07
C ARG A 196 1.03 -1.24 16.69
N VAL A 197 1.44 -2.35 16.10
CA VAL A 197 2.46 -3.25 16.65
C VAL A 197 3.68 -3.43 15.74
N ALA A 198 3.63 -2.86 14.53
CA ALA A 198 4.69 -2.89 13.52
C ALA A 198 5.69 -1.74 13.68
#